data_AF-A0A7C3NGD6-F1
#
_entry.id   AF-A0A7C3NGD6-F1
#
_cell.length_a   1.000
_cell.length_b   1.000
_cell.length_c   1.000
_cell.angle_alpha   90.00
_cell.angle_beta   90.00
_cell.angle_gamma   90.00
#
_symmetry.space_group_name_H-M   'P 1'
#
loop_
_entity.id
_entity.type
_entity.pdbx_description
1 polymer ?
#
loop_
_entity_poly.entity_id
_entity_poly.type
_entity_poly.pdbx_seq_one_letter_code
_entity_poly.pdbx_strand_id
1 'polypeptide(L)'
;MKKNIFFLSIILIITSCTLYVPTPDFTITHIDPLGSVIDATTTEVVISSIDVENNTSYETILDRISYDYIYNGDVIYDGQDIWNIYALLPASLVDTATDLTVKGKTTIENIPIPVPASIYTYMDSRNLEGVTLRIYLSGTDNINKTKRTTKYVDYGIARY
;
A
#
# COMPACT_ATOMS: atom_id res chain seq x y z
N MET A 1 -18.07 52.79 48.83
CA MET A 1 -18.63 51.92 47.76
C MET A 1 -17.58 50.87 47.42
N LYS A 2 -17.79 49.60 47.80
CA LYS A 2 -16.90 48.48 47.49
C LYS A 2 -17.32 47.88 46.14
N LYS A 3 -16.43 47.88 45.14
CA LYS A 3 -16.65 47.17 43.86
C LYS A 3 -16.13 45.73 44.03
N ASN A 4 -17.04 44.78 44.11
CA ASN A 4 -16.71 43.36 43.97
C ASN A 4 -16.51 43.07 42.48
N ILE A 5 -15.28 42.74 42.08
CA ILE A 5 -14.99 42.20 40.75
C ILE A 5 -14.99 40.69 40.90
N PHE A 6 -16.06 40.05 40.44
CA PHE A 6 -16.16 38.60 40.30
C PHE A 6 -15.31 38.20 39.09
N PHE A 7 -14.17 37.54 39.33
CA PHE A 7 -13.40 36.90 38.27
C PHE A 7 -14.08 35.57 37.93
N LEU A 8 -14.69 35.49 36.75
CA LEU A 8 -15.23 34.26 36.19
C LEU A 8 -14.09 33.53 35.47
N SER A 9 -13.56 32.47 36.09
CA SER A 9 -12.55 31.61 35.49
C SER A 9 -13.20 30.77 34.38
N ILE A 10 -12.94 31.10 33.12
CA ILE A 10 -13.30 30.26 31.97
C ILE A 10 -12.33 29.07 31.96
N ILE A 11 -12.82 27.89 32.34
CA ILE A 11 -12.11 26.62 32.15
C ILE A 11 -12.24 26.26 30.66
N LEU A 12 -11.13 26.38 29.92
CA LEU A 12 -11.03 25.90 28.55
C LEU A 12 -10.88 24.37 28.59
N ILE A 13 -11.98 23.64 28.36
CA ILE A 13 -11.94 22.20 28.15
C ILE A 13 -11.42 21.96 26.74
N ILE A 14 -10.12 21.67 26.62
CA ILE A 14 -9.55 21.16 25.37
C ILE A 14 -10.02 19.71 25.27
N THR A 15 -11.16 19.49 24.61
CA THR A 15 -11.55 18.15 24.18
C THR A 15 -10.45 17.63 23.27
N SER A 16 -9.71 16.62 23.72
CA SER A 16 -8.75 15.88 22.93
C SER A 16 -9.45 15.39 21.68
N CYS A 17 -9.21 16.06 20.55
CA CYS A 17 -9.50 15.52 19.23
C CYS A 17 -8.63 14.27 19.08
N THR A 18 -9.19 13.10 19.39
CA THR A 18 -8.61 11.86 18.90
C THR A 18 -8.66 11.97 17.38
N LEU A 19 -7.49 11.98 16.74
CA LEU A 19 -7.43 11.85 15.29
C LEU A 19 -8.13 10.54 14.95
N TYR A 20 -9.35 10.62 14.44
CA TYR A 20 -10.03 9.47 13.88
C TYR A 20 -9.25 9.04 12.64
N VAL A 21 -8.40 8.02 12.77
CA VAL A 21 -7.80 7.37 11.61
C VAL A 21 -8.92 6.49 11.01
N PRO A 22 -9.41 6.80 9.80
CA PRO A 22 -10.39 5.93 9.16
C PRO A 22 -9.77 4.54 8.96
N THR A 23 -10.45 3.52 9.47
CA THR A 23 -10.03 2.11 9.35
C THR A 23 -10.71 1.43 8.15
N PRO A 24 -10.07 0.44 7.48
CA PRO A 24 -8.66 0.07 7.63
C PRO A 24 -7.72 1.17 7.11
N ASP A 25 -6.55 1.28 7.71
CA ASP A 25 -5.45 2.12 7.24
C ASP A 25 -4.15 1.32 7.30
N PHE A 26 -3.65 0.91 6.14
CA PHE A 26 -2.37 0.23 6.00
C PHE A 26 -1.60 0.75 4.79
N THR A 27 -0.28 0.57 4.79
CA THR A 27 0.62 1.08 3.76
C THR A 27 1.63 0.03 3.34
N ILE A 28 1.92 -0.06 2.05
CA ILE A 28 3.06 -0.84 1.55
C ILE A 28 4.35 -0.05 1.82
N THR A 29 5.14 -0.50 2.78
CA THR A 29 6.37 0.18 3.21
C THR A 29 7.54 -0.19 2.32
N HIS A 30 7.57 -1.38 1.74
CA HIS A 30 8.64 -1.85 0.86
C HIS A 30 8.12 -2.85 -0.18
N ILE A 31 8.77 -2.88 -1.34
CA ILE A 31 8.60 -3.89 -2.40
C ILE A 31 9.99 -4.25 -2.90
N ASP A 32 10.29 -5.54 -2.96
CA ASP A 32 11.55 -6.08 -3.47
C ASP A 32 11.32 -6.84 -4.79
N PRO A 33 11.56 -6.21 -5.95
CA PRO A 33 11.44 -6.87 -7.24
C PRO A 33 12.68 -7.71 -7.57
N LEU A 34 12.46 -8.93 -8.07
CA LEU A 34 13.50 -9.73 -8.67
C LEU A 34 13.64 -9.35 -10.15
N GLY A 35 14.83 -8.89 -10.50
CA GLY A 35 15.12 -8.37 -11.84
C GLY A 35 14.56 -6.96 -12.05
N SER A 36 15.06 -6.31 -13.10
CA SER A 36 14.71 -4.94 -13.44
C SER A 36 14.48 -4.73 -14.93
N VAL A 37 14.43 -5.81 -15.71
CA VAL A 37 14.34 -5.75 -17.17
C VAL A 37 13.40 -6.83 -17.68
N ILE A 38 12.58 -6.47 -18.66
CA ILE A 38 11.68 -7.36 -19.39
C ILE A 38 12.25 -7.60 -20.79
N ASP A 39 12.29 -8.86 -21.22
CA ASP A 39 12.64 -9.27 -22.58
C ASP A 39 11.50 -10.01 -23.29
N ALA A 40 11.73 -10.40 -24.55
CA ALA A 40 10.74 -11.09 -25.38
C ALA A 40 10.27 -12.45 -24.82
N THR A 41 11.03 -13.04 -23.90
CA THR A 41 10.76 -14.34 -23.29
C THR A 41 10.21 -14.24 -21.87
N THR A 42 10.20 -13.03 -21.30
CA THR A 42 9.74 -12.78 -19.94
C THR A 42 8.22 -12.95 -19.88
N THR A 43 7.76 -14.00 -19.21
CA THR A 43 6.32 -14.26 -18.99
C THR A 43 5.84 -13.79 -17.63
N GLU A 44 6.75 -13.53 -16.70
CA GLU A 44 6.46 -13.04 -15.36
C GLU A 44 7.66 -12.23 -14.81
N VAL A 45 7.36 -11.27 -13.94
CA VAL A 45 8.33 -10.64 -13.03
C VAL A 45 7.98 -11.03 -11.62
N VAL A 46 8.97 -11.46 -10.83
CA VAL A 46 8.71 -11.92 -9.46
C VAL A 46 8.94 -10.78 -8.49
N ILE A 47 7.98 -10.54 -7.61
CA ILE A 47 8.18 -9.71 -6.41
C ILE A 47 8.55 -10.66 -5.27
N SER A 48 9.77 -10.55 -4.79
CA SER A 48 10.32 -11.36 -3.70
C SER A 48 9.53 -11.11 -2.41
N SER A 49 9.32 -9.84 -2.06
CA SER A 49 8.56 -9.46 -0.86
C SER A 49 7.78 -8.15 -1.05
N ILE A 50 6.65 -8.06 -0.35
CA ILE A 50 5.89 -6.84 -0.12
C ILE A 50 5.71 -6.70 1.38
N ASP A 51 6.33 -5.68 1.96
CA ASP A 51 6.17 -5.36 3.39
C ASP A 51 5.03 -4.36 3.58
N VAL A 52 4.17 -4.66 4.55
CA VAL A 52 2.96 -3.90 4.83
C VAL A 52 2.91 -3.54 6.30
N GLU A 53 2.58 -2.28 6.57
CA GLU A 53 2.42 -1.76 7.92
C GLU A 53 0.97 -1.33 8.17
N ASN A 54 0.42 -1.73 9.32
CA ASN A 54 -0.88 -1.29 9.80
C ASN A 54 -0.75 0.03 10.55
N ASN A 55 -1.66 0.96 10.32
CA ASN A 55 -1.72 2.23 11.03
C ASN A 55 -2.89 2.29 12.01
N THR A 56 -3.72 1.24 12.11
CA THR A 56 -4.90 1.21 12.97
C THR A 56 -4.75 0.24 14.13
N SER A 57 -5.61 0.39 15.13
CA SER A 57 -5.77 -0.55 16.25
C SER A 57 -6.66 -1.76 15.90
N TYR A 58 -6.99 -1.96 14.63
CA TYR A 58 -7.81 -3.07 14.16
C TYR A 58 -6.98 -3.99 13.27
N GLU A 59 -7.13 -5.30 13.46
CA GLU A 59 -6.54 -6.27 12.55
C GLU A 59 -7.18 -6.13 11.16
N THR A 60 -6.36 -6.33 10.13
CA THR A 60 -6.79 -6.31 8.73
C THR A 60 -6.41 -7.63 8.07
N ILE A 61 -7.33 -8.23 7.33
CA ILE A 61 -7.01 -9.32 6.41
C ILE A 61 -6.68 -8.68 5.06
N LEU A 62 -5.44 -8.83 4.63
CA LEU A 62 -5.06 -8.52 3.26
C LEU A 62 -5.64 -9.61 2.37
N ASP A 63 -6.51 -9.21 1.45
CA ASP A 63 -7.40 -10.13 0.73
C ASP A 63 -7.13 -10.21 -0.78
N ARG A 64 -6.48 -9.18 -1.37
CA ARG A 64 -6.27 -9.15 -2.82
C ARG A 64 -5.02 -8.41 -3.26
N ILE A 65 -4.37 -8.95 -4.30
CA ILE A 65 -3.38 -8.24 -5.10
C ILE A 65 -3.86 -8.13 -6.55
N SER A 66 -3.72 -6.93 -7.11
CA SER A 66 -3.91 -6.63 -8.53
C SER A 66 -2.79 -5.71 -9.02
N TYR A 67 -2.67 -5.50 -10.33
CA TYR A 67 -1.60 -4.67 -10.88
C TYR A 67 -1.96 -4.03 -12.21
N ASP A 68 -1.21 -3.00 -12.58
CA ASP A 68 -1.24 -2.41 -13.92
C ASP A 68 0.19 -2.27 -14.44
N TYR A 69 0.37 -2.37 -15.75
CA TYR A 69 1.54 -1.76 -16.40
C TYR A 69 1.18 -0.36 -16.88
N ILE A 70 2.05 0.59 -16.57
CA ILE A 70 1.88 2.01 -16.81
C ILE A 70 3.04 2.50 -17.66
N TYR A 71 2.73 3.38 -18.60
CA TYR A 71 3.74 4.17 -19.30
C TYR A 71 3.30 5.64 -19.32
N ASN A 72 4.16 6.54 -18.83
CA ASN A 72 3.91 7.99 -18.81
C ASN A 72 2.56 8.39 -18.14
N GLY A 73 2.15 7.65 -17.11
CA GLY A 73 0.89 7.89 -16.39
C GLY A 73 -0.33 7.16 -16.97
N ASP A 74 -0.23 6.61 -18.17
CA ASP A 74 -1.30 5.86 -18.82
C ASP A 74 -1.21 4.37 -18.51
N VAL A 75 -2.34 3.74 -18.17
CA VAL A 75 -2.44 2.29 -18.03
C VAL A 75 -2.41 1.66 -19.42
N ILE A 76 -1.34 0.93 -19.72
CA ILE A 76 -1.16 0.22 -20.99
C ILE A 76 -1.62 -1.24 -20.90
N TYR A 77 -1.78 -1.75 -19.68
CA TYR A 77 -2.38 -3.04 -19.40
C TYR A 77 -2.97 -3.05 -17.99
N ASP A 78 -4.22 -3.48 -17.87
CA ASP A 78 -4.94 -3.64 -16.61
C ASP A 78 -4.95 -5.13 -16.22
N GLY A 79 -4.15 -5.46 -15.20
CA GLY A 79 -4.02 -6.79 -14.62
C GLY A 79 -4.96 -6.96 -13.45
N GLN A 80 -6.27 -7.04 -13.74
CA GLN A 80 -7.28 -7.16 -12.70
C GLN A 80 -7.11 -8.43 -11.85
N ASP A 81 -7.18 -8.23 -10.53
CA ASP A 81 -7.53 -9.20 -9.48
C ASP A 81 -6.96 -10.62 -9.62
N ILE A 82 -5.65 -10.74 -9.78
CA ILE A 82 -5.02 -12.05 -10.01
C ILE A 82 -5.03 -12.94 -8.77
N TRP A 83 -4.80 -12.38 -7.58
CA TRP A 83 -4.65 -13.22 -6.38
C TRP A 83 -5.54 -12.79 -5.25
N ASN A 84 -6.33 -13.74 -4.78
CA ASN A 84 -6.78 -13.72 -3.40
C ASN A 84 -5.58 -14.08 -2.54
N ILE A 85 -5.17 -13.15 -1.70
CA ILE A 85 -4.21 -13.40 -0.62
C ILE A 85 -5.00 -13.52 0.68
N TYR A 86 -4.48 -14.23 1.66
CA TYR A 86 -5.11 -14.33 2.97
C TYR A 86 -4.02 -14.16 4.02
N ALA A 87 -3.53 -12.92 4.14
CA ALA A 87 -2.50 -12.56 5.09
C ALA A 87 -3.09 -11.72 6.22
N LEU A 88 -2.89 -12.16 7.46
CA LEU A 88 -3.22 -11.36 8.63
C LEU A 88 -2.20 -10.22 8.74
N LEU A 89 -2.70 -8.99 8.77
CA LEU A 89 -1.97 -7.80 9.15
C LEU A 89 -2.39 -7.42 10.59
N PRO A 90 -1.53 -7.66 11.60
CA PRO A 90 -1.86 -7.40 13.00
C PRO A 90 -2.24 -5.94 13.26
N ALA A 91 -3.01 -5.70 14.31
CA ALA A 91 -3.29 -4.36 14.80
C ALA A 91 -2.01 -3.66 15.28
N SER A 92 -1.98 -2.33 15.16
CA SER A 92 -1.01 -1.48 15.82
C SER A 92 -1.43 -1.17 17.25
N LEU A 93 -0.45 -1.18 18.14
CA LEU A 93 -0.64 -0.95 19.57
C LEU A 93 0.00 0.38 19.96
N VAL A 94 -0.74 1.20 20.70
CA VAL A 94 -0.22 2.40 21.35
C VAL A 94 -0.17 2.12 22.84
N ASP A 95 1.04 2.05 23.40
CA ASP A 95 1.22 2.04 24.84
C ASP A 95 1.19 3.48 25.35
N THR A 96 0.08 3.85 25.98
CA THR A 96 -0.14 5.20 26.51
C THR A 96 0.70 5.50 27.75
N ALA A 97 1.27 4.49 28.41
CA ALA A 97 2.15 4.69 29.56
C ALA A 97 3.59 5.03 29.14
N THR A 98 4.02 4.56 27.97
CA THR A 98 5.39 4.75 27.46
C THR A 98 5.48 5.63 26.20
N ASP A 99 4.35 6.10 25.69
CA ASP A 99 4.20 6.82 24.41
C ASP A 99 4.83 6.04 23.23
N LEU A 100 4.83 4.70 23.34
CA LEU A 100 5.38 3.81 22.34
C LEU A 100 4.28 3.36 21.40
N THR A 101 4.47 3.59 20.11
CA THR A 101 3.62 3.00 19.07
C THR A 101 4.34 1.81 18.45
N VAL A 102 3.78 0.61 18.63
CA VAL A 102 4.23 -0.62 17.97
C VAL A 102 3.32 -0.87 16.77
N LYS A 103 3.90 -0.85 15.58
CA LYS A 103 3.17 -1.04 14.33
C LYS A 103 2.97 -2.52 14.03
N GLY A 104 1.75 -2.91 13.67
CA GLY A 104 1.48 -4.22 13.09
C GLY A 104 2.12 -4.34 11.72
N LYS A 105 2.82 -5.45 11.46
CA LYS A 105 3.55 -5.68 10.21
C LYS A 105 3.29 -7.07 9.68
N THR A 106 3.29 -7.20 8.35
CA THR A 106 3.25 -8.49 7.67
C THR A 106 4.03 -8.38 6.36
N THR A 107 4.52 -9.52 5.88
CA THR A 107 5.28 -9.63 4.63
C THR A 107 4.59 -10.67 3.75
N ILE A 108 4.35 -10.31 2.50
CA ILE A 108 3.82 -11.22 1.48
C ILE A 108 4.98 -11.56 0.56
N GLU A 109 5.26 -12.85 0.37
CA GLU A 109 6.45 -13.32 -0.34
C GLU A 109 6.10 -13.99 -1.67
N ASN A 110 7.07 -14.01 -2.59
CA ASN A 110 7.07 -14.80 -3.83
C ASN A 110 5.81 -14.61 -4.69
N ILE A 111 5.63 -13.39 -5.18
CA ILE A 111 4.43 -12.97 -5.92
C ILE A 111 4.79 -12.85 -7.41
N PRO A 112 4.40 -13.83 -8.27
CA PRO A 112 4.81 -13.87 -9.67
C PRO A 112 3.88 -13.03 -10.57
N ILE A 113 4.21 -11.78 -10.85
CA ILE A 113 3.37 -10.88 -11.66
C ILE A 113 3.46 -11.24 -13.14
N PRO A 114 2.35 -11.61 -13.81
CA PRO A 114 2.39 -11.92 -15.22
C PRO A 114 2.85 -10.73 -16.06
N VAL A 115 3.60 -11.03 -17.11
CA VAL A 115 4.01 -10.10 -18.16
C VAL A 115 3.36 -10.57 -19.46
N PRO A 116 2.22 -10.00 -19.85
CA PRO A 116 1.64 -10.27 -21.16
C PRO A 116 2.62 -9.93 -22.28
N ALA A 117 2.69 -10.74 -23.33
CA ALA A 117 3.55 -10.48 -24.48
C ALA A 117 3.29 -9.10 -25.14
N SER A 118 2.09 -8.54 -24.97
CA SER A 118 1.74 -7.19 -25.40
C SER A 118 2.58 -6.11 -24.72
N ILE A 119 3.08 -6.31 -23.49
CA ILE A 119 3.94 -5.35 -22.79
C ILE A 119 5.28 -5.21 -23.49
N TYR A 120 5.99 -6.33 -23.71
CA TYR A 120 7.24 -6.31 -24.45
C TYR A 120 7.04 -5.73 -25.86
N THR A 121 6.01 -6.20 -26.58
CA THR A 121 5.68 -5.69 -27.92
C THR A 121 5.39 -4.19 -27.91
N TYR A 122 4.68 -3.69 -26.88
CA TYR A 122 4.36 -2.28 -26.74
C TYR A 122 5.63 -1.44 -26.54
N MET A 123 6.55 -1.89 -25.69
CA MET A 123 7.83 -1.23 -25.45
C MET A 123 8.76 -1.27 -26.66
N ASP A 124 8.87 -2.43 -27.32
CA ASP A 124 9.78 -2.63 -28.45
C ASP A 124 9.33 -1.83 -29.69
N SER A 125 8.05 -1.99 -30.08
CA SER A 125 7.49 -1.31 -31.27
C SER A 125 7.49 0.21 -31.19
N ARG A 126 7.57 0.78 -29.98
CA ARG A 126 7.60 2.23 -29.73
C ARG A 126 8.97 2.73 -29.28
N ASN A 127 9.98 1.86 -29.23
CA ASN A 127 11.32 2.18 -28.74
C ASN A 127 11.31 2.83 -27.33
N LEU A 128 10.52 2.27 -26.41
CA LEU A 128 10.42 2.73 -25.02
C LEU A 128 11.52 2.11 -24.16
N GLU A 129 12.05 2.84 -23.20
CA GLU A 129 13.13 2.33 -22.33
C GLU A 129 12.63 1.49 -21.15
N GLY A 130 11.32 1.49 -20.89
CA GLY A 130 10.72 0.73 -19.80
C GLY A 130 9.26 1.06 -19.55
N VAL A 131 8.69 0.39 -18.56
CA VAL A 131 7.33 0.54 -18.05
C VAL A 131 7.34 0.47 -16.53
N THR A 132 6.34 1.07 -15.90
CA THR A 132 6.15 1.00 -14.46
C THR A 132 5.06 -0.02 -14.15
N LEU A 133 5.36 -1.00 -13.33
CA LEU A 133 4.39 -1.87 -12.68
C LEU A 133 3.79 -1.12 -11.47
N ARG A 134 2.48 -0.91 -11.47
CA ARG A 134 1.73 -0.46 -10.28
C ARG A 134 1.07 -1.66 -9.63
N ILE A 135 1.45 -1.97 -8.40
CA ILE A 135 0.84 -3.05 -7.61
C ILE A 135 -0.18 -2.45 -6.66
N TYR A 136 -1.32 -3.11 -6.54
CA TYR A 136 -2.34 -2.79 -5.56
C TYR A 136 -2.48 -3.88 -4.54
N LEU A 137 -2.74 -3.46 -3.31
CA LEU A 137 -3.02 -4.35 -2.20
C LEU A 137 -4.34 -3.90 -1.55
N SER A 138 -5.29 -4.80 -1.49
CA SER A 138 -6.56 -4.60 -0.80
C SER A 138 -6.61 -5.38 0.51
N GLY A 139 -7.36 -4.86 1.46
CA GLY A 139 -7.61 -5.53 2.71
C GLY A 139 -8.88 -5.05 3.39
N THR A 140 -9.42 -5.93 4.21
CA THR A 140 -10.67 -5.75 4.95
C THR A 140 -10.39 -5.88 6.46
N ASP A 141 -10.81 -4.92 7.26
CA ASP A 141 -10.68 -5.00 8.71
C ASP A 141 -11.77 -5.86 9.37
N ASN A 142 -11.60 -6.14 10.66
CA ASN A 142 -12.55 -6.90 11.46
C ASN A 142 -13.90 -6.21 11.71
N ILE A 143 -14.11 -4.99 11.20
CA ILE A 143 -15.40 -4.29 11.18
C ILE A 143 -15.96 -4.12 9.75
N ASN A 144 -15.46 -4.92 8.81
CA ASN A 144 -15.91 -5.02 7.41
C ASN A 144 -15.72 -3.74 6.58
N LYS A 145 -14.76 -2.90 6.93
CA LYS A 145 -14.35 -1.79 6.07
C LYS A 145 -13.18 -2.22 5.20
N THR A 146 -13.10 -1.66 4.00
CA THR A 146 -12.10 -2.03 3.00
C THR A 146 -11.20 -0.85 2.66
N LYS A 147 -9.94 -1.13 2.36
CA LYS A 147 -8.99 -0.17 1.79
C LYS A 147 -8.21 -0.84 0.69
N ARG A 148 -7.88 -0.05 -0.33
CA ARG A 148 -6.88 -0.38 -1.35
C ARG A 148 -5.74 0.62 -1.26
N THR A 149 -4.51 0.12 -1.29
CA THR A 149 -3.29 0.93 -1.38
C THR A 149 -2.45 0.47 -2.56
N THR A 150 -1.44 1.24 -2.94
CA THR A 150 -0.63 0.95 -4.13
C THR A 150 0.82 1.38 -3.98
N LYS A 151 1.70 0.74 -4.75
CA LYS A 151 3.11 1.11 -4.89
C LYS A 151 3.62 0.72 -6.27
N TYR A 152 4.74 1.32 -6.68
CA TYR A 152 5.26 1.26 -8.04
C TYR A 152 6.62 0.57 -8.07
N VAL A 153 6.88 -0.13 -9.17
CA VAL A 153 8.15 -0.78 -9.51
C VAL A 153 8.47 -0.47 -10.97
N ASP A 154 9.66 0.02 -11.27
CA ASP A 154 10.07 0.32 -12.64
C ASP A 154 10.83 -0.86 -13.26
N TYR A 155 10.48 -1.21 -14.49
CA TYR A 155 11.15 -2.23 -15.30
C TYR A 155 11.63 -1.62 -16.62
N GLY A 156 12.88 -1.88 -16.99
CA GLY A 156 13.44 -1.58 -18.30
C GLY A 156 13.08 -2.64 -19.35
N ILE A 157 13.56 -2.42 -20.58
CA ILE A 157 13.51 -3.41 -21.67
C ILE A 157 14.91 -3.93 -22.04
N ALA A 158 15.05 -5.22 -22.32
CA ALA A 158 16.24 -5.79 -22.95
C ALA A 158 15.98 -6.03 -24.43
N ARG A 159 16.80 -5.41 -25.30
CA ARG A 159 16.80 -5.62 -26.76
C ARG A 159 18.06 -6.39 -27.12
N TYR A 160 17.90 -7.43 -27.96
CA TYR A 160 18.99 -8.25 -28.48
C TYR A 160 19.13 -8.05 -29.99
#